data_AF-A0A164NQY8-F1
#
_entry.id   AF-A0A164NQY8-F1
#
_cell.length_a   1.000
_cell.length_b   1.000
_cell.length_c   1.000
_cell.angle_alpha   90.00
_cell.angle_beta   90.00
_cell.angle_gamma   90.00
#
_symmetry.space_group_name_H-M   'P 1'
#
loop_
_entity.id
_entity.type
_entity.pdbx_description
1 polymer ?
#
loop_
_entity_poly.entity_id
_entity_poly.type
_entity_poly.pdbx_seq_one_letter_code
_entity_poly.pdbx_strand_id
1 'polypeptide(L)'
;MPTDSSTEVPPLRERLRAALPAAMKRRDRNATKALRSALAAIDNAEAIDASHITAGAIEATSVGLGTAEAQRRLLTESDIEQIVHQEITERLTTAAEYEQLGRPAHASDLRAEAEELTRHLPAD
;
A
#
# COMPACT_ATOMS: atom_id res chain seq x y z
N MET A 1 30.89 -17.66 13.03
CA MET A 1 29.47 -17.72 13.44
C MET A 1 29.37 -17.27 14.87
N PRO A 2 28.45 -16.34 15.14
CA PRO A 2 27.23 -16.64 15.91
C PRO A 2 25.99 -16.18 15.12
N THR A 3 25.07 -17.07 14.72
CA THR A 3 23.79 -17.46 15.36
C THR A 3 22.73 -16.35 15.46
N ASP A 4 21.59 -16.63 14.81
CA ASP A 4 20.26 -16.00 14.86
C ASP A 4 20.08 -14.58 14.28
N SER A 5 19.59 -14.53 13.03
CA SER A 5 18.61 -13.52 12.64
C SER A 5 17.31 -14.27 12.37
N SER A 6 16.54 -14.40 13.44
CA SER A 6 15.16 -14.85 13.48
C SER A 6 14.35 -14.27 12.33
N THR A 7 13.41 -15.05 11.82
CA THR A 7 12.40 -14.72 10.82
C THR A 7 11.80 -13.31 11.00
N GLU A 8 12.43 -12.27 10.45
CA GLU A 8 11.81 -10.95 10.34
C GLU A 8 10.69 -11.05 9.30
N VAL A 9 9.49 -10.62 9.69
CA VAL A 9 8.36 -10.52 8.77
C VAL A 9 8.76 -9.54 7.67
N PRO A 10 8.70 -9.93 6.38
CA PRO A 10 9.09 -9.02 5.31
C PRO A 10 8.23 -7.74 5.34
N PRO A 11 8.78 -6.58 4.95
CA PRO A 11 8.03 -5.32 4.87
C PRO A 11 6.73 -5.49 4.08
N LEU A 12 5.67 -4.79 4.47
CA LEU A 12 4.32 -4.90 3.90
C LEU A 12 4.33 -4.73 2.38
N ARG A 13 5.07 -3.74 1.86
CA ARG A 13 5.23 -3.53 0.41
C ARG A 13 5.78 -4.78 -0.29
N GLU A 14 6.74 -5.48 0.31
CA GLU A 14 7.30 -6.71 -0.24
C GLU A 14 6.29 -7.86 -0.18
N ARG A 15 5.58 -8.01 0.94
CA ARG A 15 4.50 -9.00 1.08
C ARG A 15 3.41 -8.83 0.00
N LEU A 16 2.95 -7.60 -0.22
CA LEU A 16 1.96 -7.27 -1.26
C LEU A 16 2.49 -7.59 -2.67
N ARG A 17 3.75 -7.23 -2.97
CA ARG A 17 4.40 -7.54 -4.26
C ARG A 17 4.55 -9.05 -4.47
N ALA A 18 4.92 -9.79 -3.43
CA ALA A 18 5.08 -11.24 -3.49
C ALA A 18 3.74 -11.97 -3.64
N ALA A 19 2.65 -11.42 -3.09
CA ALA A 19 1.30 -12.01 -3.19
C ALA A 19 0.69 -11.89 -4.59
N LEU A 20 1.01 -10.82 -5.33
CA LEU A 20 0.39 -10.51 -6.62
C LEU A 20 0.56 -11.63 -7.68
N PRO A 21 1.76 -12.19 -7.92
CA PRO A 21 1.92 -13.31 -8.85
C PRO A 21 1.08 -14.54 -8.46
N ALA A 22 0.95 -14.82 -7.16
CA ALA A 22 0.15 -15.95 -6.68
C ALA A 22 -1.35 -15.73 -6.94
N ALA A 23 -1.86 -14.53 -6.66
CA ALA A 23 -3.25 -14.16 -6.98
C ALA A 23 -3.55 -14.28 -8.48
N MET A 24 -2.65 -13.78 -9.33
CA MET A 24 -2.76 -13.90 -10.79
C MET A 24 -2.78 -15.36 -11.26
N LYS A 25 -1.91 -16.21 -10.69
CA LYS A 25 -1.85 -17.65 -11.02
C LYS A 25 -3.15 -18.38 -10.66
N ARG A 26 -3.76 -18.04 -9.52
CA ARG A 26 -5.07 -18.57 -9.10
C ARG A 26 -6.24 -17.97 -9.88
N ARG A 27 -6.00 -16.98 -10.75
CA ARG A 27 -7.03 -16.19 -11.47
C ARG A 27 -8.00 -15.49 -10.51
N ASP A 28 -7.51 -15.14 -9.33
CA ASP A 28 -8.25 -14.41 -8.31
C ASP A 28 -8.31 -12.93 -8.69
N ARG A 29 -9.41 -12.52 -9.32
CA ARG A 29 -9.57 -11.18 -9.86
C ARG A 29 -9.66 -10.13 -8.75
N ASN A 30 -10.36 -10.44 -7.67
CA ASN A 30 -10.55 -9.52 -6.55
C ASN A 30 -9.21 -9.30 -5.85
N ALA A 31 -8.48 -10.37 -5.51
CA ALA A 31 -7.15 -10.23 -4.92
C ALA A 31 -6.18 -9.48 -5.84
N THR A 32 -6.17 -9.79 -7.14
CA THR A 32 -5.30 -9.11 -8.11
C THR A 32 -5.60 -7.60 -8.19
N LYS A 33 -6.89 -7.23 -8.19
CA LYS A 33 -7.32 -5.83 -8.22
C LYS A 33 -6.93 -5.10 -6.93
N ALA A 34 -7.19 -5.70 -5.78
CA ALA A 34 -6.86 -5.14 -4.47
C ALA A 34 -5.35 -4.88 -4.34
N LEU A 35 -4.52 -5.90 -4.63
CA LEU A 35 -3.06 -5.81 -4.51
C LEU A 35 -2.46 -4.76 -5.45
N ARG A 36 -2.94 -4.65 -6.70
CA ARG A 36 -2.47 -3.62 -7.64
C ARG A 36 -2.86 -2.22 -7.21
N SER A 37 -4.09 -2.04 -6.73
CA SER A 37 -4.59 -0.76 -6.22
C SER A 37 -3.74 -0.28 -5.04
N ALA A 38 -3.52 -1.15 -4.05
CA ALA A 38 -2.73 -0.80 -2.88
C ALA A 38 -1.28 -0.44 -3.24
N LEU A 39 -0.63 -1.22 -4.12
CA LEU A 39 0.72 -0.91 -4.60
C LEU A 39 0.77 0.44 -5.34
N ALA A 40 -0.22 0.73 -6.18
CA ALA A 40 -0.31 2.01 -6.86
C ALA A 40 -0.55 3.19 -5.89
N ALA A 41 -1.39 3.01 -4.86
CA ALA A 41 -1.61 4.03 -3.84
C ALA A 41 -0.32 4.34 -3.06
N ILE A 42 0.45 3.31 -2.72
CA ILE A 42 1.77 3.44 -2.08
C ILE A 42 2.75 4.19 -3.00
N ASP A 43 2.85 3.80 -4.27
CA ASP A 43 3.75 4.45 -5.23
C ASP A 43 3.34 5.93 -5.46
N ASN A 44 2.04 6.23 -5.48
CA ASN A 44 1.52 7.60 -5.60
C ASN A 44 1.82 8.45 -4.36
N ALA A 45 1.66 7.90 -3.16
CA ALA A 45 1.97 8.61 -1.92
C ALA A 45 3.46 8.97 -1.84
N GLU A 46 4.35 8.04 -2.24
CA GLU A 46 5.79 8.29 -2.34
C GLU A 46 6.12 9.40 -3.35
N ALA A 47 5.42 9.43 -4.49
CA ALA A 47 5.58 10.50 -5.49
C ALA A 47 5.09 11.87 -4.99
N ILE A 48 3.97 11.92 -4.26
CA ILE A 48 3.43 13.15 -3.68
C ILE A 48 4.38 13.73 -2.63
N ASP A 49 4.91 12.89 -1.72
CA ASP A 49 5.88 13.35 -0.70
C ASP A 49 7.12 13.97 -1.35
N ALA A 50 7.71 13.29 -2.34
CA ALA A 50 8.86 13.81 -3.09
C ALA A 50 8.57 15.15 -3.79
N SER A 51 7.35 15.33 -4.32
CA SER A 51 6.95 16.58 -4.96
C SER A 51 6.85 17.75 -3.98
N HIS A 52 6.36 17.50 -2.76
CA HIS A 52 6.25 18.53 -1.71
C HIS A 52 7.63 18.97 -1.22
N ILE A 53 8.56 18.03 -1.04
CA ILE A 53 9.96 18.33 -0.70
C ILE A 53 10.61 19.18 -1.80
N THR A 54 10.39 18.84 -3.07
CA THR A 54 10.95 19.60 -4.20
C THR A 54 10.38 21.01 -4.28
N ALA A 55 9.06 21.18 -4.10
CA ALA A 55 8.43 22.50 -4.12
C ALA A 55 8.96 23.42 -3.00
N GLY A 56 9.10 22.90 -1.77
CA GLY A 56 9.68 23.65 -0.65
C GLY A 56 11.17 23.96 -0.84
N ALA A 57 11.93 23.07 -1.50
CA ALA A 57 13.35 23.30 -1.80
C ALA A 57 13.56 24.32 -2.94
N ILE A 58 12.63 24.43 -3.89
CA ILE A 58 12.71 25.43 -4.98
C ILE A 58 12.48 26.85 -4.44
N GLU A 59 11.63 27.04 -3.43
CA GLU A 59 11.49 28.34 -2.76
C GLU A 59 12.74 28.71 -1.90
N ALA A 60 13.62 27.74 -1.63
CA ALA A 60 14.85 27.91 -0.85
C ALA A 60 16.12 27.58 -1.68
N THR A 61 16.46 28.40 -2.68
CA THR A 61 17.64 28.15 -3.53
C THR A 61 18.97 28.39 -2.80
N SER A 62 19.87 27.39 -2.74
CA SER A 62 21.27 27.43 -3.24
C SER A 62 22.11 26.20 -2.83
N VAL A 63 22.58 25.48 -3.87
CA VAL A 63 23.82 24.66 -4.03
C VAL A 63 24.36 23.85 -2.84
N GLY A 64 24.39 22.51 -3.00
CA GLY A 64 25.23 21.62 -2.19
C GLY A 64 25.25 20.18 -2.69
N LEU A 65 26.08 19.90 -3.70
CA LEU A 65 26.38 18.56 -4.21
C LEU A 65 26.92 17.66 -3.08
N GLY A 66 26.12 16.69 -2.66
CA GLY A 66 26.45 15.70 -1.62
C GLY A 66 25.23 14.95 -1.03
N THR A 67 24.01 15.40 -1.34
CA THR A 67 22.76 15.09 -0.62
C THR A 67 21.71 14.32 -1.43
N ALA A 68 22.07 13.76 -2.59
CA ALA A 68 21.17 12.91 -3.40
C ALA A 68 20.67 11.65 -2.66
N GLU A 69 21.27 11.34 -1.51
CA GLU A 69 20.90 10.25 -0.60
C GLU A 69 19.74 10.64 0.35
N ALA A 70 19.48 11.93 0.59
CA ALA A 70 18.48 12.42 1.57
C ALA A 70 17.15 12.91 0.95
N GLN A 71 17.03 12.95 -0.38
CA GLN A 71 15.91 13.63 -1.07
C GLN A 71 14.79 12.68 -1.56
N ARG A 72 14.84 11.41 -1.15
CA ARG A 72 13.71 10.47 -1.18
C ARG A 72 13.51 9.96 0.23
N ARG A 73 12.67 10.63 1.01
CA ARG A 73 12.20 10.04 2.27
C ARG A 73 11.25 8.91 1.88
N LEU A 74 11.77 7.68 1.85
CA LEU A 74 10.98 6.49 1.59
C LEU A 74 9.88 6.42 2.65
N LEU A 75 8.64 6.13 2.25
CA LEU A 75 7.53 5.89 3.19
C LEU A 75 7.99 4.91 4.27
N THR A 76 7.73 5.25 5.54
CA THR A 76 8.00 4.33 6.64
C THR A 76 7.04 3.15 6.58
N GLU A 77 7.34 2.05 7.27
CA GLU A 77 6.44 0.90 7.33
C GLU A 77 5.05 1.31 7.86
N SER A 78 5.00 2.17 8.87
CA SER A 78 3.73 2.69 9.41
C SER A 78 2.97 3.57 8.41
N ASP A 79 3.65 4.36 7.57
CA ASP A 79 2.97 5.13 6.52
C ASP A 79 2.34 4.17 5.49
N ILE A 80 3.04 3.09 5.14
CA ILE A 80 2.53 2.05 4.21
C ILE A 80 1.34 1.34 4.83
N GLU A 81 1.40 0.96 6.11
CA GLU A 81 0.27 0.37 6.84
C GLU A 81 -0.94 1.30 6.83
N GLN A 82 -0.76 2.60 7.12
CA GLN A 82 -1.84 3.59 7.09
C GLN A 82 -2.49 3.70 5.72
N ILE A 83 -1.70 3.71 4.64
CA ILE A 83 -2.23 3.71 3.27
C ILE A 83 -3.07 2.44 3.00
N VAL A 84 -2.59 1.27 3.42
CA VAL A 84 -3.32 0.01 3.24
C VAL A 84 -4.61 -0.02 4.08
N HIS A 85 -4.58 0.50 5.31
CA HIS A 85 -5.78 0.66 6.14
C HIS A 85 -6.82 1.60 5.51
N GLN A 86 -6.37 2.69 4.88
CA GLN A 86 -7.24 3.60 4.14
C GLN A 86 -7.90 2.87 2.95
N GLU A 87 -7.13 2.15 2.14
CA GLU A 87 -7.63 1.36 1.01
C GLU A 87 -8.66 0.29 1.43
N ILE A 88 -8.49 -0.33 2.60
CA ILE A 88 -9.44 -1.27 3.20
C ILE A 88 -10.73 -0.54 3.60
N THR A 89 -10.59 0.59 4.30
CA THR A 89 -11.72 1.37 4.81
C THR A 89 -12.59 1.90 3.67
N GLU A 90 -11.98 2.38 2.59
CA GLU A 90 -12.68 2.84 1.39
C GLU A 90 -13.50 1.71 0.76
N ARG A 91 -12.90 0.53 0.58
CA ARG A 91 -13.61 -0.64 0.02
C ARG A 91 -14.80 -1.06 0.88
N LEU A 92 -14.64 -1.07 2.20
CA LEU A 92 -15.73 -1.43 3.12
C LEU A 92 -16.85 -0.38 3.12
N THR A 93 -16.49 0.90 3.07
CA THR A 93 -17.44 2.02 2.93
C THR A 93 -18.25 1.88 1.65
N THR A 94 -17.58 1.73 0.50
CA THR A 94 -18.26 1.55 -0.80
C THR A 94 -19.06 0.25 -0.86
N ALA A 95 -18.61 -0.82 -0.20
CA ALA A 95 -19.39 -2.06 -0.10
C ALA A 95 -20.73 -1.82 0.63
N ALA A 96 -20.71 -1.08 1.74
CA ALA A 96 -21.92 -0.73 2.48
C ALA A 96 -22.87 0.13 1.63
N GLU A 97 -22.34 1.09 0.86
CA GLU A 97 -23.14 1.88 -0.10
C GLU A 97 -23.80 1.00 -1.15
N TYR A 98 -23.08 0.03 -1.73
CA TYR A 98 -23.65 -0.88 -2.71
C TYR A 98 -24.75 -1.78 -2.13
N GLU A 99 -24.66 -2.17 -0.85
CA GLU A 99 -25.74 -2.90 -0.19
C GLU A 99 -27.00 -2.06 -0.01
N GLN A 100 -26.85 -0.81 0.42
CA GLN A 100 -27.97 0.12 0.54
C GLN A 100 -28.67 0.36 -0.80
N LEU A 101 -27.92 0.27 -1.91
CA LEU A 101 -28.43 0.37 -3.27
C LEU A 101 -28.95 -0.95 -3.85
N GLY A 102 -29.03 -2.03 -3.07
CA GLY A 102 -29.55 -3.33 -3.51
C GLY A 102 -28.63 -4.07 -4.48
N ARG A 103 -27.30 -3.82 -4.43
CA ARG A 103 -26.29 -4.43 -5.31
C ARG A 103 -25.32 -5.34 -4.51
N PRO A 104 -25.80 -6.42 -3.89
CA PRO A 104 -25.02 -7.23 -2.95
C PRO A 104 -23.80 -7.93 -3.59
N ALA A 105 -23.84 -8.24 -4.88
CA ALA A 105 -22.69 -8.83 -5.58
C ALA A 105 -21.48 -7.89 -5.58
N HIS A 106 -21.69 -6.59 -5.86
CA HIS A 106 -20.60 -5.59 -5.86
C HIS A 106 -20.05 -5.38 -4.45
N ALA A 107 -20.92 -5.38 -3.45
CA ALA A 107 -20.51 -5.32 -2.05
C ALA A 107 -19.68 -6.54 -1.64
N SER A 108 -20.07 -7.74 -2.08
CA SER A 108 -19.32 -8.98 -1.84
C SER A 108 -17.93 -8.93 -2.47
N ASP A 109 -17.81 -8.42 -3.70
CA ASP A 109 -16.52 -8.29 -4.38
C ASP A 109 -15.58 -7.34 -3.62
N LEU A 110 -16.08 -6.16 -3.21
CA LEU A 110 -15.30 -5.18 -2.45
C LEU A 110 -14.88 -5.70 -1.06
N ARG A 111 -15.71 -6.50 -0.40
CA ARG A 111 -15.33 -7.14 0.86
C ARG A 111 -14.25 -8.19 0.67
N ALA A 112 -14.31 -8.98 -0.40
CA ALA A 112 -13.26 -9.93 -0.73
C ALA A 112 -11.93 -9.22 -1.05
N GLU A 113 -11.99 -8.06 -1.72
CA GLU A 113 -10.82 -7.20 -1.91
C GLU A 113 -10.23 -6.68 -0.59
N ALA A 114 -11.08 -6.17 0.31
CA ALA A 114 -10.66 -5.68 1.61
C ALA A 114 -10.02 -6.80 2.46
N GLU A 115 -10.65 -7.97 2.50
CA GLU A 115 -10.14 -9.13 3.22
C GLU A 115 -8.78 -9.59 2.69
N GLU A 116 -8.55 -9.55 1.37
CA GLU A 116 -7.23 -9.85 0.80
C GLU A 116 -6.16 -8.89 1.35
N LEU A 117 -6.43 -7.59 1.40
CA LEU A 117 -5.46 -6.62 1.94
C LEU A 117 -5.20 -6.84 3.43
N THR A 118 -6.25 -7.11 4.22
CA THR A 118 -6.13 -7.36 5.67
C THR A 118 -5.20 -8.52 5.99
N ARG A 119 -5.16 -9.58 5.16
CA ARG A 119 -4.27 -10.75 5.37
C ARG A 119 -2.78 -10.41 5.38
N HIS A 120 -2.41 -9.26 4.81
CA HIS A 120 -1.02 -8.81 4.75
C HIS A 120 -0.65 -7.83 5.88
N LEU A 121 -1.62 -7.28 6.60
CA LEU A 121 -1.33 -6.43 7.76
C LEU A 121 -0.82 -7.27 8.94
N PRO A 122 0.00 -6.70 9.84
CA PRO A 122 0.31 -7.38 11.10
C PRO A 122 -0.98 -7.65 11.88
N ALA A 123 -0.99 -8.75 12.64
CA ALA A 123 -2.06 -8.99 13.61
C ALA A 123 -1.85 -8.04 14.79
N ASP A 124 -2.88 -7.26 15.14
CA ASP A 124 -2.92 -6.44 16.36
C ASP A 124 -2.88 -7.32 17.63
#